data_AF-A0A139PS35-F1
#
_entry.id   AF-A0A139PS35-F1
#
_cell.length_a   1.000
_cell.length_b   1.000
_cell.length_c   1.000
_cell.angle_alpha   90.00
_cell.angle_beta   90.00
_cell.angle_gamma   90.00
#
_symmetry.space_group_name_H-M   'P 1'
#
loop_
_entity.id
_entity.type
_entity.pdbx_description
1 polymer ?
#
loop_
_entity_poly.entity_id
_entity_poly.type
_entity_poly.pdbx_seq_one_letter_code
_entity_poly.pdbx_strand_id
1 'polypeptide(L)'
;MDRDDEHSAHTDRRYASLDDSVIPDAENLKVTLERALPFWEDKIAPALKDGKNVFVGAHGNSIRALVKHIKRLSDDEIMDVEIPNFPPLVFEFDEKLNVVSEYYLGK
;
A
#
# COMPACT_ATOMS: atom_id res chain seq x y z
N MET A 1 -20.04 -4.67 -11.37
CA MET A 1 -20.92 -3.58 -10.92
C MET A 1 -20.91 -2.57 -12.02
N ASP A 2 -22.08 -2.07 -12.42
CA ASP A 2 -22.14 -1.07 -13.49
C ASP A 2 -21.61 0.27 -12.97
N ARG A 3 -21.08 1.12 -13.86
CA ARG A 3 -20.45 2.38 -13.45
C ARG A 3 -21.43 3.35 -12.81
N ASP A 4 -22.68 3.25 -13.21
CA ASP A 4 -23.82 4.08 -12.86
C ASP A 4 -24.47 3.62 -11.53
N ASP A 5 -24.01 2.49 -10.98
CA ASP A 5 -24.53 1.91 -9.74
C ASP A 5 -24.32 2.86 -8.54
N GLU A 6 -25.25 2.86 -7.58
CA GLU A 6 -25.17 3.71 -6.39
C GLU A 6 -23.96 3.42 -5.49
N HIS A 7 -23.37 2.23 -5.61
CA HIS A 7 -22.17 1.81 -4.89
C HIS A 7 -20.90 1.91 -5.73
N SER A 8 -21.00 2.40 -6.97
CA SER A 8 -19.85 2.61 -7.84
C SER A 8 -18.93 3.71 -7.33
N ALA A 9 -17.63 3.44 -7.32
CA ALA A 9 -16.63 4.46 -7.01
C ALA A 9 -16.61 5.59 -8.07
N HIS A 10 -17.09 5.32 -9.29
CA HIS A 10 -17.13 6.32 -10.38
C HIS A 10 -18.08 7.48 -10.08
N THR A 11 -19.15 7.23 -9.33
CA THR A 11 -20.17 8.25 -8.99
C THR A 11 -20.00 8.80 -7.56
N ASP A 12 -19.07 8.25 -6.78
CA ASP A 12 -18.83 8.68 -5.41
C ASP A 12 -18.08 10.02 -5.35
N ARG A 13 -18.69 11.00 -4.68
CA ARG A 13 -18.14 12.35 -4.49
C ARG A 13 -16.72 12.39 -3.92
N ARG A 14 -16.27 11.34 -3.20
CA ARG A 14 -14.91 11.24 -2.64
C ARG A 14 -13.85 11.15 -3.73
N TYR A 15 -14.20 10.68 -4.92
CA TYR A 15 -13.29 10.46 -6.04
C TYR A 15 -13.51 11.43 -7.21
N ALA A 16 -14.38 12.43 -7.05
CA ALA A 16 -14.80 13.35 -8.12
C ALA A 16 -13.66 14.20 -8.73
N SER A 17 -12.49 14.28 -8.07
CA SER A 17 -11.31 14.98 -8.60
C SER A 17 -10.34 14.06 -9.34
N LEU A 18 -10.61 12.75 -9.40
CA LEU A 18 -9.79 11.80 -10.14
C LEU A 18 -10.29 11.70 -11.58
N ASP A 19 -9.38 11.39 -12.49
CA ASP A 19 -9.77 10.99 -13.84
C ASP A 19 -10.56 9.68 -13.77
N ASP A 20 -11.69 9.59 -14.47
CA ASP A 20 -12.55 8.41 -14.43
C ASP A 20 -11.80 7.13 -14.84
N SER A 21 -10.80 7.24 -15.74
CA SER A 21 -10.01 6.11 -16.22
C SER A 21 -9.09 5.48 -15.16
N VAL A 22 -8.82 6.18 -14.05
CA VAL A 22 -7.98 5.65 -12.96
C VAL A 22 -8.78 5.00 -11.84
N ILE A 23 -10.12 5.10 -11.88
CA ILE A 23 -11.00 4.45 -10.91
C ILE A 23 -11.18 2.98 -11.35
N PRO A 24 -10.79 2.00 -10.53
CA PRO A 24 -10.90 0.60 -10.91
C PRO A 24 -12.34 0.09 -10.79
N ASP A 25 -12.84 -0.56 -11.84
CA ASP A 25 -14.13 -1.26 -11.80
C ASP A 25 -14.09 -2.53 -10.91
N ALA A 26 -12.91 -3.15 -10.80
CA ALA A 26 -12.58 -4.26 -9.91
C ALA A 26 -11.07 -4.30 -9.66
N GLU A 27 -10.62 -4.87 -8.54
CA GLU A 27 -9.19 -5.04 -8.27
C GLU A 27 -8.84 -6.43 -7.75
N ASN A 28 -7.62 -6.86 -8.09
CA ASN A 28 -6.91 -7.94 -7.44
C ASN A 28 -5.63 -7.36 -6.81
N LEU A 29 -4.84 -8.20 -6.13
CA LEU A 29 -3.63 -7.73 -5.46
C LEU A 29 -2.61 -7.06 -6.41
N LYS A 30 -2.55 -7.50 -7.67
CA LYS A 30 -1.66 -6.91 -8.68
C LYS A 30 -2.08 -5.47 -9.01
N VAL A 31 -3.36 -5.24 -9.30
CA VAL A 31 -3.90 -3.90 -9.58
C VAL A 31 -3.74 -3.00 -8.34
N THR A 32 -3.96 -3.53 -7.13
CA THR A 32 -3.73 -2.81 -5.89
C THR A 32 -2.26 -2.38 -5.73
N LEU A 33 -1.32 -3.26 -6.11
CA LEU A 33 0.11 -2.94 -6.09
C LEU A 33 0.45 -1.82 -7.07
N GLU A 34 -0.01 -1.93 -8.31
CA GLU A 34 0.26 -0.95 -9.37
C GLU A 34 -0.17 0.47 -8.96
N ARG A 35 -1.30 0.63 -8.26
CA ARG A 35 -1.73 1.94 -7.75
C ARG A 35 -1.09 2.37 -6.42
N ALA A 36 -0.57 1.44 -5.62
CA ALA A 36 0.07 1.76 -4.33
C ALA A 36 1.52 2.23 -4.50
N LEU A 37 2.23 1.70 -5.50
CA LEU A 37 3.64 2.03 -5.77
C LEU A 37 3.89 3.51 -6.06
N PRO A 38 3.09 4.22 -6.89
CA PRO A 38 3.27 5.66 -7.09
C PRO A 38 3.22 6.44 -5.76
N PHE A 39 2.34 6.08 -4.84
CA PHE A 39 2.26 6.75 -3.54
C PHE A 39 3.49 6.47 -2.66
N TRP A 40 4.06 5.27 -2.76
CA TRP A 40 5.34 4.97 -2.12
C TRP A 40 6.46 5.86 -2.67
N GLU A 41 6.64 5.90 -3.99
CA GLU A 41 7.70 6.65 -4.67
C GLU A 41 7.57 8.17 -4.47
N ASP A 42 6.34 8.70 -4.51
CA ASP A 42 6.09 10.15 -4.48
C ASP A 42 6.00 10.73 -3.06
N LYS A 43 5.65 9.93 -2.06
CA LYS A 43 5.35 10.40 -0.69
C LYS A 43 6.15 9.68 0.39
N ILE A 44 6.08 8.35 0.45
CA ILE A 44 6.63 7.57 1.57
C ILE A 44 8.16 7.54 1.49
N ALA A 45 8.72 7.07 0.38
CA ALA A 45 10.16 6.94 0.18
C ALA A 45 10.91 8.29 0.31
N PRO A 46 10.42 9.42 -0.27
CA PRO A 46 11.05 10.73 -0.07
C PRO A 46 11.00 11.19 1.39
N ALA A 47 9.90 10.95 2.11
CA ALA A 47 9.80 11.32 3.52
C ALA A 47 10.79 10.52 4.39
N LEU A 48 10.93 9.21 4.13
CA LEU A 48 11.92 8.38 4.80
C LEU A 48 13.36 8.85 4.53
N LYS A 49 13.68 9.20 3.28
CA LYS A 49 14.99 9.75 2.89
C LYS A 49 15.29 11.12 3.52
N ASP A 50 14.25 11.89 3.84
CA ASP A 50 14.33 13.16 4.58
C ASP A 50 14.48 12.94 6.11
N GLY A 51 14.67 11.69 6.55
CA GLY A 51 14.86 11.33 7.96
C GLY A 51 13.58 11.37 8.80
N LYS A 52 12.40 11.39 8.18
CA LYS A 52 11.11 11.40 8.89
C LYS A 52 10.65 9.99 9.24
N ASN A 53 10.00 9.87 10.39
CA ASN A 53 9.23 8.68 10.73
C ASN A 53 7.87 8.71 10.02
N VAL A 54 7.53 7.64 9.29
CA VAL A 54 6.27 7.52 8.55
C VAL A 54 5.39 6.45 9.18
N PHE A 55 4.14 6.80 9.49
CA PHE A 55 3.12 5.85 9.90
C PHE A 55 2.09 5.68 8.77
N VAL A 56 1.80 4.43 8.41
CA VAL A 56 0.83 4.09 7.34
C VAL A 56 -0.34 3.35 7.96
N GLY A 57 -1.49 4.04 8.08
CA GLY A 57 -2.77 3.42 8.42
C GLY A 57 -3.56 3.11 7.14
N ALA A 58 -3.72 1.82 6.82
CA ALA A 58 -4.34 1.38 5.56
C ALA A 58 -5.10 0.05 5.75
N HIS A 59 -5.33 -0.68 4.66
CA HIS A 59 -6.10 -1.93 4.62
C HIS A 59 -5.24 -3.11 4.17
N GLY A 60 -5.70 -4.35 4.40
CA GLY A 60 -4.94 -5.58 4.14
C GLY A 60 -4.21 -5.62 2.79
N ASN A 61 -4.93 -5.50 1.66
CA ASN A 61 -4.30 -5.61 0.34
C ASN A 61 -3.34 -4.47 0.02
N SER A 62 -3.61 -3.24 0.47
CA SER A 62 -2.71 -2.11 0.25
C SER A 62 -1.45 -2.21 1.11
N ILE A 63 -1.57 -2.67 2.36
CA ILE A 63 -0.41 -2.95 3.22
C ILE A 63 0.41 -4.11 2.63
N ARG A 64 -0.23 -5.22 2.21
CA ARG A 64 0.45 -6.34 1.56
C ARG A 64 1.19 -5.88 0.29
N ALA A 65 0.58 -5.03 -0.53
CA ALA A 65 1.23 -4.46 -1.70
C ALA A 65 2.50 -3.67 -1.32
N LEU A 66 2.43 -2.80 -0.31
CA LEU A 66 3.61 -2.07 0.17
C LEU A 66 4.68 -3.01 0.75
N VAL A 67 4.29 -4.00 1.55
CA VAL A 67 5.22 -4.99 2.12
C VAL A 67 5.90 -5.82 1.04
N LYS A 68 5.17 -6.22 -0.01
CA LYS A 68 5.74 -6.89 -1.17
C LYS A 68 6.85 -6.06 -1.81
N HIS A 69 6.61 -4.77 -2.01
CA HIS A 69 7.60 -3.85 -2.58
C HIS A 69 8.81 -3.69 -1.66
N ILE A 70 8.57 -3.39 -0.37
CA ILE A 70 9.60 -3.14 0.66
C ILE A 70 10.52 -4.35 0.81
N LYS A 71 9.94 -5.56 0.90
CA LYS A 71 10.67 -6.82 1.11
C LYS A 71 11.13 -7.47 -0.21
N ARG A 72 10.78 -6.89 -1.36
CA ARG A 72 11.05 -7.42 -2.70
C ARG A 72 10.57 -8.87 -2.88
N LEU A 73 9.38 -9.17 -2.36
CA LEU A 73 8.79 -10.50 -2.42
C LEU A 73 8.28 -10.80 -3.84
N SER A 74 8.42 -12.06 -4.23
CA SER A 74 7.81 -12.61 -5.44
C SER A 74 6.28 -12.69 -5.33
N ASP A 75 5.63 -12.99 -6.46
CA ASP A 75 4.18 -13.22 -6.52
C ASP A 75 3.75 -14.42 -5.67
N ASP A 76 4.59 -15.46 -5.58
CA ASP A 76 4.29 -16.65 -4.79
C ASP A 76 4.46 -16.37 -3.29
N GLU A 77 5.55 -15.70 -2.90
CA GLU A 77 5.82 -15.38 -1.49
C GLU A 77 4.76 -14.46 -0.89
N ILE A 78 4.23 -13.48 -1.64
CA ILE A 78 3.23 -12.54 -1.11
C ILE A 78 1.88 -13.21 -0.81
N MET A 79 1.58 -14.34 -1.45
CA MET A 79 0.32 -15.05 -1.23
C MET A 79 0.21 -15.62 0.19
N ASP A 80 1.35 -15.97 0.79
CA ASP A 80 1.45 -16.53 2.14
C ASP A 80 1.63 -15.46 3.23
N VAL A 81 1.70 -14.18 2.87
CA VAL A 81 1.90 -13.09 3.83
C VAL A 81 0.58 -12.68 4.47
N GLU A 82 0.44 -12.97 5.76
CA GLU A 82 -0.60 -12.43 6.62
C GLU A 82 -0.05 -11.34 7.54
N ILE A 83 -0.70 -10.17 7.50
CA ILE A 83 -0.37 -9.03 8.37
C ILE A 83 -1.58 -8.82 9.28
N PRO A 84 -1.44 -9.02 10.60
CA PRO A 84 -2.53 -8.80 11.54
C PRO A 84 -2.82 -7.29 11.67
N ASN A 85 -4.03 -6.95 12.10
CA ASN A 85 -4.40 -5.55 12.33
C ASN A 85 -3.60 -4.91 13.49
N PHE A 86 -3.12 -5.72 14.44
CA PHE A 86 -2.33 -5.32 15.59
C PHE A 86 -1.48 -6.50 16.08
N PRO A 87 -0.29 -6.30 16.66
CA PRO A 87 0.45 -5.04 16.85
C PRO A 87 0.96 -4.39 15.54
N PRO A 88 1.40 -3.11 15.56
CA PRO A 88 2.02 -2.46 14.41
C PRO A 88 3.27 -3.20 13.94
N LEU A 89 3.39 -3.40 12.62
CA LEU A 89 4.60 -3.90 11.97
C LEU A 89 5.55 -2.72 11.68
N VAL A 90 6.75 -2.78 12.23
CA VAL A 90 7.80 -1.76 12.10
C VAL A 90 8.88 -2.26 11.15
N PHE A 91 9.27 -1.40 10.22
CA PHE A 91 10.43 -1.58 9.35
C PHE A 91 11.43 -0.47 9.63
N GLU A 92 12.69 -0.85 9.85
CA GLU A 92 13.81 0.10 9.86
C GLU A 92 14.57 -0.03 8.55
N PHE A 93 15.04 1.11 8.04
CA PHE A 93 15.65 1.22 6.72
C PHE A 93 17.05 1.80 6.79
N ASP A 94 17.92 1.38 5.86
CA ASP A 94 19.17 2.07 5.57
C ASP A 94 18.93 3.30 4.65
N GLU A 95 20.00 4.06 4.36
CA GLU A 95 19.93 5.26 3.49
C GLU A 95 19.43 4.97 2.06
N LYS A 96 19.48 3.70 1.63
CA LYS A 96 19.03 3.24 0.30
C LYS A 96 17.64 2.62 0.35
N LEU A 97 16.94 2.71 1.49
CA LEU A 97 15.64 2.10 1.75
C LEU A 97 15.67 0.56 1.65
N ASN A 98 16.79 -0.08 1.95
CA ASN A 98 16.80 -1.51 2.24
C ASN A 98 16.38 -1.74 3.69
N VAL A 99 15.56 -2.75 3.93
CA VAL A 99 15.15 -3.13 5.28
C VAL A 99 16.35 -3.66 6.06
N VAL A 100 16.65 -3.05 7.21
CA VAL A 100 17.66 -3.49 8.17
C VAL A 100 17.05 -4.24 9.35
N SER A 101 15.81 -3.93 9.73
CA SER A 101 15.09 -4.68 10.77
C SER A 101 13.58 -4.69 10.52
N GLU A 102 12.94 -5.75 10.98
CA GLU A 102 11.49 -5.96 10.92
C GLU A 102 11.03 -6.56 12.24
N TYR A 103 10.08 -5.90 12.91
CA TYR A 103 9.52 -6.38 14.17
C TYR A 103 8.12 -5.85 14.42
N TYR A 104 7.40 -6.53 15.30
CA TYR A 104 6.12 -6.05 15.80
C TYR A 104 6.32 -5.23 17.06
N LEU A 105 5.78 -4.02 17.10
CA LEU A 105 5.95 -3.12 18.25
C LEU A 105 5.22 -3.67 19.47
N GLY A 106 5.92 -3.76 20.62
CA GLY A 106 5.35 -4.24 21.87
C GLY A 106 5.37 -5.77 22.05
N LYS A 107 6.09 -6.49 21.18
CA LYS A 107 6.55 -7.86 21.45
C LYS A 107 7.94 -7.88 22.05
#